data_AF-A0A6J1ZMP8-F1
#
_entry.id   AF-A0A6J1ZMP8-F1
#
_cell.length_a   1.000
_cell.length_b   1.000
_cell.length_c   1.000
_cell.angle_alpha   90.00
_cell.angle_beta   90.00
_cell.angle_gamma   90.00
#
_symmetry.space_group_name_H-M   'P 1'
#
loop_
_entity.id
_entity.type
_entity.pdbx_description
1 polymer ?
#
loop_
_entity_poly.entity_id
_entity_poly.type
_entity_poly.pdbx_seq_one_letter_code
_entity_poly.pdbx_strand_id
1 'polypeptide(L)'
;MRVFVNRSLAMEKIKCFGFDMDYTLAVYKSPEYESLGFELTVERLVSIGYPQELLSFAYDSTFPTRGLVFDTLYGNLLKVDAYGNLLVCAHGFNFIRGSQVAAQKRPETREQYPNKFIQRDDTERFYILNTLFNLPETYLLACLVDFFTNCPRYTSCETGFKDGDLFMSYRSMFQDVRDAVDWVHYKGSLKEKTVENLEKYVVKDGKLPLLLSRMKEVGKVFLATNSDYKYTDKIMTYLFDFPHGPKPGSSHRPWQSYFDLILVDARKPLFFGEGTVLRQVDTKTGKLKIGTYTGPLQHGIVYSGGSSDTVCDLLGAKGKDILYIGDHIFGDILKSKKRQGWRTFLVIPELAQELHVWTDKSSLFEELQSLDIFLAELYKHLDSSSNERPDISSIQRRIKKVTHDMDMCYGMMGSLFRSGSRQTLFASQVMRYADLYAASFINLLYYPFSYLFRAAHVLMPHESTVEHTHVDINEMESPLATRNRTSVDFKDTDYKRHQLTRSISEIKPPNLFPLAPQEITHCHDEDDDEEEEEEEE
;
A
#
# COMPACT_ATOMS: atom_id res chain seq x y z
N MET A 1 -8.38 14.60 -13.77
CA MET A 1 -7.79 13.68 -12.77
C MET A 1 -8.64 12.43 -12.68
N ARG A 2 -8.04 11.25 -12.54
CA ARG A 2 -8.72 9.93 -12.70
C ARG A 2 -8.65 9.12 -11.41
N VAL A 3 -9.65 8.29 -11.16
CA VAL A 3 -9.56 7.17 -10.20
C VAL A 3 -9.16 5.92 -10.99
N PHE A 4 -8.09 5.26 -10.57
CA PHE A 4 -7.60 4.03 -11.20
C PHE A 4 -8.16 2.81 -10.48
N VAL A 5 -8.34 1.71 -11.22
CA VAL A 5 -9.14 0.56 -10.80
C VAL A 5 -8.31 -0.72 -10.93
N ASN A 6 -8.10 -1.41 -9.80
CA ASN A 6 -7.48 -2.74 -9.79
C ASN A 6 -8.52 -3.87 -9.74
N ARG A 7 -9.68 -3.63 -9.10
CA ARG A 7 -10.82 -4.55 -9.00
C ARG A 7 -12.12 -3.79 -9.18
N SER A 8 -13.08 -4.41 -9.87
CA SER A 8 -14.38 -3.78 -10.13
C SER A 8 -15.09 -3.41 -8.83
N LEU A 9 -15.74 -2.25 -8.80
CA LEU A 9 -16.43 -1.71 -7.63
C LEU A 9 -17.67 -0.94 -8.09
N ALA A 10 -18.84 -1.46 -7.76
CA ALA A 10 -20.12 -0.75 -7.91
C ALA A 10 -20.27 0.25 -6.76
N MET A 11 -20.25 1.55 -7.06
CA MET A 11 -20.36 2.59 -6.03
C MET A 11 -21.73 2.62 -5.36
N GLU A 12 -22.77 2.14 -6.04
CA GLU A 12 -24.14 2.09 -5.50
C GLU A 12 -24.27 1.12 -4.31
N LYS A 13 -23.42 0.09 -4.25
CA LYS A 13 -23.38 -0.87 -3.13
C LYS A 13 -22.63 -0.33 -1.91
N ILE A 14 -21.96 0.81 -2.02
CA ILE A 14 -21.23 1.43 -0.91
C ILE A 14 -22.20 2.25 -0.05
N LYS A 15 -22.37 1.84 1.21
CA LYS A 15 -23.25 2.50 2.18
C LYS A 15 -22.47 3.38 3.16
N CYS A 16 -21.16 3.15 3.31
CA CYS A 16 -20.32 3.87 4.25
C CYS A 16 -18.99 4.31 3.63
N PHE A 17 -18.65 5.59 3.76
CA PHE A 17 -17.37 6.16 3.35
C PHE A 17 -16.50 6.47 4.57
N GLY A 18 -15.41 5.74 4.72
CA GLY A 18 -14.48 5.91 5.84
C GLY A 18 -13.21 6.61 5.41
N PHE A 19 -12.70 7.50 6.26
CA PHE A 19 -11.49 8.28 5.97
C PHE A 19 -10.43 8.12 7.07
N ASP A 20 -9.17 8.04 6.66
CA ASP A 20 -8.04 8.50 7.48
C ASP A 20 -7.86 10.02 7.37
N MET A 21 -7.12 10.62 8.32
CA MET A 21 -6.86 12.06 8.30
C MET A 21 -5.51 12.40 7.66
N ASP A 22 -4.40 12.04 8.32
CA ASP A 22 -3.05 12.45 7.94
C ASP A 22 -2.67 11.85 6.58
N TYR A 23 -2.10 12.66 5.67
CA TYR A 23 -1.79 12.31 4.26
C TYR A 23 -2.95 11.78 3.39
N THR A 24 -4.16 11.68 3.96
CA THR A 24 -5.39 11.34 3.24
C THR A 24 -6.25 12.58 3.05
N LEU A 25 -6.92 13.07 4.11
CA LEU A 25 -7.66 14.34 4.09
C LEU A 25 -6.71 15.54 4.20
N ALA A 26 -5.74 15.44 5.12
CA ALA A 26 -4.72 16.45 5.40
C ALA A 26 -3.41 16.07 4.69
N VAL A 27 -3.28 16.43 3.43
CA VAL A 27 -2.02 16.22 2.70
C VAL A 27 -1.03 17.30 3.12
N TYR A 28 0.08 16.90 3.72
CA TYR A 28 1.15 17.82 4.08
C TYR A 28 1.96 18.25 2.85
N LYS A 29 2.38 19.52 2.82
CA LYS A 29 3.12 20.12 1.70
C LYS A 29 4.57 19.65 1.70
N SER A 30 5.03 19.22 0.52
CA SER A 30 6.38 18.76 0.26
C SER A 30 7.18 19.82 -0.50
N PRO A 31 8.45 20.08 -0.15
CA PRO A 31 9.26 19.37 0.86
C PRO A 31 9.22 20.00 2.27
N GLU A 32 8.40 21.02 2.52
CA GLU A 32 8.47 21.81 3.75
C GLU A 32 8.17 20.99 5.01
N TYR A 33 7.19 20.08 4.96
CA TYR A 33 6.82 19.27 6.11
C TYR A 33 7.87 18.19 6.42
N GLU A 34 8.42 17.56 5.38
CA GLU A 34 9.49 16.59 5.52
C GLU A 34 10.77 17.23 6.08
N SER A 35 11.13 18.44 5.60
CA SER A 35 12.27 19.20 6.14
C SER A 35 12.08 19.54 7.61
N LEU A 36 10.88 19.96 8.02
CA LEU A 36 10.57 20.23 9.42
C LEU A 36 10.72 18.96 10.28
N GLY A 37 10.16 17.83 9.83
CA GLY A 37 10.30 16.55 10.52
C GLY A 37 11.75 16.09 10.61
N PHE A 38 12.54 16.31 9.56
CA PHE A 38 13.96 15.99 9.49
C PHE A 38 14.77 16.81 10.51
N GLU A 39 14.64 18.14 10.48
CA GLU A 39 15.35 19.06 11.38
C GLU A 39 15.09 18.74 12.85
N LEU A 40 13.82 18.56 13.23
CA LEU A 40 13.45 18.23 14.61
C LEU A 40 13.98 16.85 15.05
N THR A 41 14.04 15.89 14.12
CA THR A 41 14.60 14.56 14.41
C THR A 41 16.11 14.63 14.60
N VAL A 42 16.80 15.41 13.77
CA VAL A 42 18.24 15.68 13.89
C VAL A 42 18.55 16.36 15.23
N GLU A 43 17.82 17.43 15.59
CA GLU A 43 17.95 18.11 16.88
C GLU A 43 17.72 17.13 18.05
N ARG A 44 16.73 16.24 17.93
CA ARG A 44 16.45 15.23 18.94
C ARG A 44 17.60 14.25 19.11
N LEU A 45 18.16 13.72 18.03
CA LEU A 45 19.33 12.82 18.07
C LEU A 45 20.54 13.49 18.73
N VAL A 46 20.83 14.74 18.36
CA VAL A 46 21.92 15.51 18.96
C VAL A 46 21.69 15.73 20.46
N SER A 47 20.44 16.00 20.87
CA SER A 47 20.09 16.19 22.28
C SER A 47 20.32 14.94 23.16
N ILE A 48 20.31 13.74 22.57
CA ILE A 48 20.55 12.48 23.28
C ILE A 48 22.00 11.99 23.16
N GLY A 49 22.87 12.74 22.48
CA GLY A 49 24.31 12.49 22.47
C GLY A 49 24.93 12.16 21.11
N TYR A 50 24.16 12.23 20.01
CA TYR A 50 24.76 12.14 18.68
C TYR A 50 25.68 13.35 18.38
N PRO A 51 26.65 13.21 17.46
CA PRO A 51 27.62 14.26 17.14
C PRO A 51 26.97 15.58 16.66
N GLN A 52 27.57 16.71 17.01
CA GLN A 52 27.04 18.04 16.68
C GLN A 52 27.02 18.32 15.17
N GLU A 53 27.88 17.64 14.41
CA GLU A 53 27.98 17.71 12.96
C GLU A 53 26.65 17.37 12.27
N LEU A 54 25.78 16.56 12.90
CA LEU A 54 24.46 16.25 12.35
C LEU A 54 23.60 17.51 12.15
N LEU A 55 23.79 18.57 12.95
CA LEU A 55 23.06 19.84 12.80
C LEU A 55 23.37 20.55 11.47
N SER A 56 24.42 20.13 10.75
CA SER A 56 24.73 20.65 9.42
C SER A 56 23.94 19.96 8.30
N PHE A 57 23.23 18.87 8.58
CA PHE A 57 22.42 18.19 7.59
C PHE A 57 21.22 19.04 7.19
N ALA A 58 20.90 19.01 5.90
CA ALA A 58 19.69 19.59 5.32
C ALA A 58 18.95 18.53 4.52
N TYR A 59 17.63 18.51 4.63
CA TYR A 59 16.79 17.53 3.94
C TYR A 59 16.88 17.71 2.42
N ASP A 60 17.10 16.61 1.70
CA ASP A 60 17.09 16.56 0.24
C ASP A 60 15.96 15.63 -0.23
N SER A 61 14.91 16.21 -0.81
CA SER A 61 13.75 15.46 -1.30
C SER A 61 14.04 14.64 -2.55
N THR A 62 15.18 14.85 -3.23
CA THR A 62 15.53 14.12 -4.45
C THR A 62 16.10 12.72 -4.18
N PHE A 63 16.50 12.43 -2.94
CA PHE A 63 17.05 11.14 -2.55
C PHE A 63 15.99 10.09 -2.19
N PRO A 64 15.10 10.30 -1.18
CA PRO A 64 14.24 9.24 -0.68
C PRO A 64 13.05 8.97 -1.61
N THR A 65 12.76 7.69 -1.83
CA THR A 65 11.49 7.22 -2.39
C THR A 65 10.77 6.40 -1.33
N ARG A 66 9.44 6.53 -1.20
CA ARG A 66 8.67 5.74 -0.23
C ARG A 66 8.70 4.24 -0.56
N GLY A 67 8.57 3.40 0.46
CA GLY A 67 8.53 1.94 0.33
C GLY A 67 9.89 1.25 0.26
N LEU A 68 10.98 1.96 0.54
CA LEU A 68 12.30 1.36 0.74
C LEU A 68 12.34 0.48 1.98
N VAL A 69 13.30 -0.44 2.00
CA VAL A 69 13.55 -1.35 3.11
C VAL A 69 14.91 -1.03 3.71
N PHE A 70 14.97 -0.75 5.00
CA PHE A 70 16.24 -0.61 5.71
C PHE A 70 16.69 -1.96 6.27
N ASP A 71 17.90 -2.40 5.91
CA ASP A 71 18.55 -3.57 6.50
C ASP A 71 19.33 -3.16 7.75
N THR A 72 18.78 -3.47 8.92
CA THR A 72 19.40 -3.13 10.20
C THR A 72 20.69 -3.91 10.50
N LEU A 73 20.99 -4.98 9.76
CA LEU A 73 22.24 -5.72 9.91
C LEU A 73 23.40 -5.02 9.21
N TYR A 74 23.17 -4.54 7.98
CA TYR A 74 24.22 -4.01 7.10
C TYR A 74 24.14 -2.51 6.81
N GLY A 75 23.12 -1.82 7.34
CA GLY A 75 22.98 -0.36 7.19
C GLY A 75 22.65 0.07 5.77
N ASN A 76 21.98 -0.79 4.99
CA ASN A 76 21.67 -0.53 3.59
C ASN A 76 20.20 -0.12 3.41
N LEU A 77 19.95 0.85 2.53
CA LEU A 77 18.63 1.10 1.96
C LEU A 77 18.44 0.26 0.71
N LEU A 78 17.36 -0.49 0.68
CA LEU A 78 17.06 -1.47 -0.35
C LEU A 78 15.74 -1.12 -1.02
N LYS A 79 15.75 -1.07 -2.35
CA LYS A 79 14.53 -1.11 -3.16
C LYS A 79 14.33 -2.53 -3.64
N VAL A 80 13.16 -3.11 -3.40
CA VAL A 80 12.89 -4.52 -3.68
C VAL A 80 11.60 -4.73 -4.47
N ASP A 81 11.52 -5.84 -5.20
CA ASP A 81 10.27 -6.30 -5.81
C ASP A 81 9.40 -7.09 -4.81
N ALA A 82 8.22 -7.55 -5.27
CA ALA A 82 7.26 -8.29 -4.45
C ALA A 82 7.83 -9.57 -3.80
N TYR A 83 8.85 -10.14 -4.44
CA TYR A 83 9.50 -11.38 -4.03
C TYR A 83 10.70 -11.13 -3.12
N GLY A 84 11.10 -9.87 -2.87
CA GLY A 84 12.28 -9.55 -2.06
C GLY A 84 13.58 -9.53 -2.86
N ASN A 85 13.52 -9.58 -4.20
CA ASN A 85 14.73 -9.42 -5.00
C ASN A 85 15.17 -7.95 -5.01
N LEU A 86 16.48 -7.71 -4.95
CA LEU A 86 17.05 -6.39 -4.97
C LEU A 86 16.91 -5.73 -6.35
N LEU A 87 16.44 -4.48 -6.34
CA LEU A 87 16.38 -3.56 -7.47
C LEU A 87 17.49 -2.51 -7.33
N VAL A 88 17.58 -1.89 -6.15
CA VAL A 88 18.57 -0.86 -5.79
C VAL A 88 19.09 -1.15 -4.39
N CYS A 89 20.38 -0.90 -4.16
CA CYS A 89 21.03 -1.00 -2.85
C CYS A 89 21.94 0.21 -2.67
N ALA A 90 21.74 0.98 -1.59
CA ALA A 90 22.59 2.09 -1.22
C ALA A 90 23.11 1.93 0.21
N HIS A 91 24.41 2.19 0.41
CA HIS A 91 25.05 2.27 1.72
C HIS A 91 25.46 3.71 1.96
N GLY A 92 24.72 4.43 2.81
CA GLY A 92 24.76 5.88 2.83
C GLY A 92 24.36 6.43 1.46
N PHE A 93 25.19 7.30 0.86
CA PHE A 93 24.98 7.79 -0.50
C PHE A 93 25.71 6.98 -1.59
N ASN A 94 26.38 5.88 -1.22
CA ASN A 94 27.05 5.01 -2.18
C ASN A 94 26.11 3.93 -2.74
N PHE A 95 25.75 4.04 -4.02
CA PHE A 95 24.95 3.04 -4.71
C PHE A 95 25.78 1.81 -5.12
N ILE A 96 25.48 0.66 -4.52
CA ILE A 96 26.23 -0.58 -4.72
C ILE A 96 25.74 -1.26 -6.01
N ARG A 97 26.65 -1.46 -6.97
CA ARG A 97 26.33 -2.12 -8.24
C ARG A 97 26.08 -3.62 -8.05
N GLY A 98 25.25 -4.23 -8.88
CA GLY A 98 24.91 -5.66 -8.78
C GLY A 98 26.08 -6.64 -8.86
N SER A 99 27.25 -6.24 -9.37
CA SER A 99 28.48 -7.02 -9.30
C SER A 99 29.23 -6.84 -7.97
N GLN A 100 29.04 -5.74 -7.24
CA GLN A 100 29.61 -5.54 -5.90
C GLN A 100 28.69 -6.10 -4.81
N VAL A 101 27.37 -6.12 -5.05
CA VAL A 101 26.39 -6.83 -4.20
C VAL A 101 26.65 -8.35 -4.16
N ALA A 102 27.20 -8.91 -5.25
CA ALA A 102 27.30 -10.35 -5.48
C ALA A 102 28.70 -10.85 -5.93
N ALA A 103 29.80 -10.09 -5.74
CA ALA A 103 31.13 -10.59 -6.09
C ALA A 103 32.16 -10.54 -4.97
N GLN A 104 32.80 -11.70 -4.80
CA GLN A 104 34.05 -12.05 -4.09
C GLN A 104 35.33 -11.31 -4.55
N LYS A 105 35.27 -10.10 -5.12
CA LYS A 105 36.48 -9.46 -5.72
C LYS A 105 37.28 -8.54 -4.81
N ARG A 106 36.85 -8.28 -3.58
CA ARG A 106 37.70 -7.70 -2.54
C ARG A 106 37.75 -8.67 -1.35
N PRO A 107 38.93 -8.99 -0.79
CA PRO A 107 39.05 -9.90 0.36
C PRO A 107 38.34 -9.39 1.63
N GLU A 108 37.83 -8.16 1.62
CA GLU A 108 37.28 -7.44 2.78
C GLU A 108 35.75 -7.23 2.71
N THR A 109 35.10 -7.57 1.59
CA THR A 109 33.63 -7.51 1.44
C THR A 109 33.09 -8.90 1.13
N ARG A 110 32.61 -9.62 2.15
CA ARG A 110 31.78 -10.81 1.97
C ARG A 110 30.47 -10.41 1.27
N GLU A 111 29.90 -11.33 0.49
CA GLU A 111 28.62 -11.14 -0.19
C GLU A 111 27.51 -10.87 0.84
N GLN A 112 27.08 -9.61 1.00
CA GLN A 112 25.97 -9.26 1.92
C GLN A 112 24.64 -9.90 1.46
N TYR A 113 24.44 -10.03 0.14
CA TYR A 113 23.24 -10.64 -0.44
C TYR A 113 23.61 -11.61 -1.58
N PRO A 114 24.07 -12.84 -1.26
CA PRO A 114 24.55 -13.80 -2.25
C PRO A 114 23.55 -14.09 -3.37
N ASN A 115 22.27 -14.18 -3.03
CA ASN A 115 21.19 -14.44 -3.98
C ASN A 115 20.45 -13.16 -4.44
N LYS A 116 21.00 -11.97 -4.18
CA LYS A 116 20.36 -10.66 -4.45
C LYS A 116 18.90 -10.61 -3.96
N PHE A 117 18.66 -11.18 -2.79
CA PHE A 117 17.34 -11.46 -2.25
C PHE A 117 17.35 -11.21 -0.74
N ILE A 118 16.22 -10.74 -0.23
CA ILE A 118 15.95 -10.62 1.21
C ILE A 118 14.66 -11.35 1.59
N GLN A 119 14.64 -11.90 2.80
CA GLN A 119 13.44 -12.44 3.41
C GLN A 119 12.66 -11.29 4.06
N ARG A 120 11.87 -10.57 3.27
CA ARG A 120 11.12 -9.38 3.77
C ARG A 120 10.16 -9.65 4.93
N ASP A 121 9.82 -10.91 5.20
CA ASP A 121 8.99 -11.31 6.34
C ASP A 121 9.80 -11.42 7.66
N ASP A 122 11.14 -11.35 7.59
CA ASP A 122 12.02 -11.14 8.75
C ASP A 122 11.97 -9.67 9.19
N THR A 123 10.90 -9.34 9.92
CA THR A 123 10.63 -7.98 10.41
C THR A 123 11.53 -7.56 11.56
N GLU A 124 12.32 -8.47 12.15
CA GLU A 124 13.31 -8.10 13.17
C GLU A 124 14.54 -7.45 12.55
N ARG A 125 14.87 -7.84 11.32
CA ARG A 125 15.99 -7.30 10.55
C ARG A 125 15.58 -6.20 9.59
N PHE A 126 14.50 -6.40 8.83
CA PHE A 126 14.11 -5.52 7.73
C PHE A 126 12.92 -4.65 8.11
N TYR A 127 13.09 -3.33 7.99
CA TYR A 127 12.03 -2.37 8.22
C TYR A 127 11.58 -1.71 6.93
N ILE A 128 10.28 -1.76 6.63
CA ILE A 128 9.70 -1.20 5.40
C ILE A 128 9.14 0.20 5.68
N LEU A 129 9.68 1.21 5.00
CA LEU A 129 9.38 2.64 5.16
C LEU A 129 8.17 3.04 4.29
N ASN A 130 6.96 2.64 4.71
CA ASN A 130 5.75 2.63 3.86
C ASN A 130 4.91 3.93 3.83
N THR A 131 5.12 4.87 4.74
CA THR A 131 4.33 6.12 4.82
C THR A 131 5.16 7.33 4.43
N LEU A 132 4.49 8.43 4.08
CA LEU A 132 5.17 9.69 3.77
C LEU A 132 5.89 10.28 5.00
N PHE A 133 5.40 9.97 6.22
CA PHE A 133 6.11 10.27 7.47
C PHE A 133 7.48 9.58 7.56
N ASN A 134 7.73 8.52 6.79
CA ASN A 134 9.03 7.84 6.79
C ASN A 134 10.06 8.49 5.85
N LEU A 135 9.70 9.47 5.02
CA LEU A 135 10.65 10.11 4.09
C LEU A 135 11.82 10.82 4.81
N PRO A 136 11.60 11.61 5.90
CA PRO A 136 12.69 12.23 6.65
C PRO A 136 13.68 11.22 7.20
N GLU A 137 13.22 10.14 7.84
CA GLU A 137 14.10 9.12 8.40
C GLU A 137 14.78 8.26 7.32
N THR A 138 14.13 8.05 6.17
CA THR A 138 14.74 7.37 5.03
C THR A 138 16.01 8.09 4.60
N TYR A 139 15.93 9.42 4.45
CA TYR A 139 17.08 10.24 4.11
C TYR A 139 18.08 10.32 5.28
N LEU A 140 17.60 10.51 6.51
CA LEU A 140 18.47 10.60 7.70
C LEU A 140 19.31 9.34 7.92
N LEU A 141 18.75 8.15 7.71
CA LEU A 141 19.50 6.90 7.79
C LEU A 141 20.65 6.87 6.77
N ALA A 142 20.43 7.35 5.55
CA ALA A 142 21.48 7.49 4.56
C ALA A 142 22.54 8.52 4.99
N CYS A 143 22.12 9.70 5.49
CA CYS A 143 23.04 10.71 6.02
C CYS A 143 23.93 10.17 7.15
N LEU A 144 23.34 9.44 8.11
CA LEU A 144 24.08 8.89 9.24
C LEU A 144 25.09 7.84 8.77
N VAL A 145 24.67 6.90 7.93
CA VAL A 145 25.59 5.87 7.39
C VAL A 145 26.72 6.53 6.60
N ASP A 146 26.42 7.53 5.76
CA ASP A 146 27.43 8.27 5.01
C ASP A 146 28.41 9.02 5.94
N PHE A 147 27.88 9.76 6.92
CA PHE A 147 28.68 10.52 7.88
C PHE A 147 29.63 9.64 8.68
N PHE A 148 29.12 8.56 9.30
CA PHE A 148 29.96 7.67 10.11
C PHE A 148 30.94 6.85 9.26
N THR A 149 30.64 6.61 7.98
CA THR A 149 31.57 5.97 7.04
C THR A 149 32.73 6.90 6.66
N ASN A 150 32.45 8.19 6.48
CA ASN A 150 33.43 9.16 5.98
C ASN A 150 34.13 9.96 7.08
N CYS A 151 33.67 9.90 8.33
CA CYS A 151 34.28 10.60 9.44
C CYS A 151 35.49 9.82 10.00
N PRO A 152 36.73 10.37 9.97
CA PRO A 152 37.95 9.66 10.36
C PRO A 152 38.00 9.17 11.81
N ARG A 153 37.11 9.69 12.67
CA ARG A 153 37.00 9.27 14.07
C ARG A 153 36.49 7.83 14.20
N TYR A 154 35.63 7.39 13.29
CA TYR A 154 34.96 6.11 13.39
C TYR A 154 35.63 5.09 12.48
N THR A 155 35.69 3.85 12.93
CA THR A 155 36.11 2.71 12.11
C THR A 155 34.89 1.92 11.68
N SER A 156 34.63 1.86 10.37
CA SER A 156 33.55 1.06 9.80
C SER A 156 33.77 -0.43 10.02
N CYS A 157 32.73 -1.12 10.46
CA CYS A 157 32.64 -2.56 10.62
C CYS A 157 31.48 -3.08 9.75
N GLU A 158 31.41 -4.40 9.52
CA GLU A 158 30.34 -4.98 8.68
C GLU A 158 28.92 -4.65 9.18
N THR A 159 28.73 -4.54 10.50
CA THR A 159 27.42 -4.35 11.13
C THR A 159 27.29 -3.04 11.92
N GLY A 160 28.19 -2.07 11.71
CA GLY A 160 28.13 -0.77 12.37
C GLY A 160 29.45 -0.02 12.39
N PHE A 161 29.63 0.84 13.40
CA PHE A 161 30.81 1.70 13.54
C PHE A 161 31.40 1.58 14.94
N LYS A 162 32.73 1.69 15.03
CA LYS A 162 33.48 1.67 16.29
C LYS A 162 34.16 3.03 16.54
N ASP A 163 34.04 3.56 17.75
CA ASP A 163 34.74 4.74 18.27
C ASP A 163 35.38 4.38 19.62
N GLY A 164 36.68 4.07 19.62
CA GLY A 164 37.36 3.56 20.81
C GLY A 164 36.72 2.25 21.33
N ASP A 165 36.20 2.26 22.55
CA ASP A 165 35.51 1.11 23.16
C ASP A 165 34.00 1.07 22.89
N LEU A 166 33.46 2.08 22.20
CA LEU A 166 32.04 2.17 21.85
C LEU A 166 31.79 1.53 20.49
N PHE A 167 30.81 0.62 20.44
CA PHE A 167 30.32 0.02 19.20
C PHE A 167 28.86 0.40 18.99
N MET A 168 28.58 1.06 17.88
CA MET A 168 27.23 1.43 17.46
C MET A 168 26.84 0.59 16.24
N SER A 169 25.93 -0.36 16.45
CA SER A 169 25.39 -1.16 15.35
C SER A 169 24.43 -0.34 14.48
N TYR A 170 24.25 -0.75 13.21
CA TYR A 170 23.21 -0.13 12.36
C TYR A 170 21.80 -0.32 12.93
N ARG A 171 21.56 -1.45 13.63
CA ARG A 171 20.29 -1.72 14.31
C ARG A 171 20.01 -0.77 15.47
N SER A 172 20.98 -0.52 16.33
CA SER A 172 20.84 0.46 17.42
C SER A 172 20.65 1.87 16.87
N MET A 173 21.44 2.25 15.84
CA MET A 173 21.29 3.54 15.16
C MET A 173 19.90 3.71 14.54
N PHE A 174 19.36 2.67 13.90
CA PHE A 174 18.00 2.67 13.38
C PHE A 174 16.95 2.83 14.48
N GLN A 175 17.12 2.13 15.61
CA GLN A 175 16.21 2.25 16.75
C GLN A 175 16.23 3.67 17.32
N ASP A 176 17.39 4.29 17.46
CA ASP A 176 17.52 5.67 17.95
C ASP A 176 16.81 6.66 17.00
N VAL A 177 16.94 6.47 15.67
CA VAL A 177 16.21 7.27 14.68
C VAL A 177 14.69 7.08 14.82
N ARG A 178 14.22 5.83 14.90
CA ARG A 178 12.79 5.53 15.07
C ARG A 178 12.22 6.15 16.33
N ASP A 179 12.93 6.02 17.45
CA ASP A 179 12.55 6.57 18.74
C ASP A 179 12.55 8.10 18.71
N ALA A 180 13.50 8.73 17.99
CA ALA A 180 13.54 10.16 17.79
C ALA A 180 12.35 10.66 16.95
N VAL A 181 12.04 9.99 15.83
CA VAL A 181 10.87 10.31 14.99
C VAL A 181 9.58 10.20 15.79
N ASP A 182 9.40 9.10 16.52
CA ASP A 182 8.20 8.90 17.35
C ASP A 182 8.14 9.95 18.46
N TRP A 183 9.26 10.27 19.11
CA TRP A 183 9.32 11.35 20.09
C TRP A 183 8.90 12.69 19.48
N VAL A 184 9.38 13.04 18.29
CA VAL A 184 9.04 14.29 17.60
C VAL A 184 7.54 14.38 17.30
N HIS A 185 6.90 13.27 16.91
CA HIS A 185 5.47 13.23 16.59
C HIS A 185 4.54 13.24 17.82
N TYR A 186 4.95 12.61 18.94
CA TYR A 186 4.09 12.44 20.12
C TYR A 186 4.40 13.40 21.28
N LYS A 187 5.67 13.77 21.45
CA LYS A 187 6.17 14.55 22.61
C LYS A 187 6.89 15.84 22.20
N GLY A 188 7.37 15.92 20.97
CA GLY A 188 8.08 17.07 20.43
C GLY A 188 7.17 18.17 19.93
N SER A 189 7.77 19.14 19.24
CA SER A 189 7.12 20.37 18.78
C SER A 189 6.63 20.30 17.33
N LEU A 190 6.66 19.14 16.66
CA LEU A 190 6.23 19.00 15.27
C LEU A 190 4.77 19.44 15.10
N LYS A 191 3.85 18.88 15.90
CA LYS A 191 2.43 19.23 15.84
C LYS A 191 2.16 20.69 16.18
N GLU A 192 2.89 21.25 17.14
CA GLU A 192 2.80 22.66 17.54
C GLU A 192 3.21 23.58 16.40
N LYS A 193 4.44 23.44 15.89
CA LYS A 193 4.97 24.21 14.75
C LYS A 193 4.13 24.06 13.49
N THR A 194 3.55 22.87 13.27
CA THR A 194 2.63 22.64 12.15
C THR A 194 1.38 23.51 12.26
N VAL A 195 0.76 23.53 13.45
CA VAL A 195 -0.49 24.27 13.71
C VAL A 195 -0.28 25.78 13.72
N GLU A 196 0.90 26.25 14.12
CA GLU A 196 1.25 27.67 14.08
C GLU A 196 1.32 28.24 12.66
N ASN A 197 1.49 27.40 11.63
CA ASN A 197 1.58 27.83 10.24
C ASN A 197 0.99 26.79 9.28
N LEU A 198 -0.32 26.57 9.38
CA LEU A 198 -1.01 25.55 8.59
C LEU A 198 -0.97 25.83 7.09
N GLU A 199 -0.97 27.10 6.68
CA GLU A 199 -0.83 27.49 5.27
C GLU A 199 0.49 27.06 4.66
N LYS A 200 1.58 27.03 5.44
CA LYS A 200 2.87 26.54 4.96
C LYS A 200 2.91 25.02 4.85
N TYR A 201 2.21 24.30 5.73
CA TYR A 201 2.42 22.86 5.89
C TYR A 201 1.28 21.97 5.39
N VAL A 202 0.06 22.47 5.22
CA VAL A 202 -1.12 21.64 4.92
C VAL A 202 -1.80 22.12 3.63
N VAL A 203 -2.06 21.21 2.71
CA VAL A 203 -2.85 21.49 1.50
C VAL A 203 -4.32 21.68 1.90
N LYS A 204 -4.95 22.74 1.39
CA LYS A 204 -6.34 23.09 1.67
C LYS A 204 -7.13 23.16 0.35
N ASP A 205 -8.26 22.46 0.28
CA ASP A 205 -9.08 22.36 -0.93
C ASP A 205 -10.57 22.60 -0.61
N GLY A 206 -11.14 23.66 -1.18
CA GLY A 206 -12.56 24.04 -1.00
C GLY A 206 -13.56 23.03 -1.55
N LYS A 207 -13.10 22.02 -2.30
CA LYS A 207 -13.95 20.93 -2.81
C LYS A 207 -14.17 19.80 -1.79
N LEU A 208 -13.38 19.74 -0.70
CA LEU A 208 -13.53 18.72 0.34
C LEU A 208 -14.93 18.75 1.00
N PRO A 209 -15.44 19.90 1.49
CA PRO A 209 -16.79 19.99 2.05
C PRO A 209 -17.87 19.55 1.05
N LEU A 210 -17.68 19.86 -0.24
CA LEU A 210 -18.59 19.43 -1.30
C LEU A 210 -18.65 17.91 -1.42
N LEU A 211 -17.50 17.24 -1.53
CA LEU A 211 -17.46 15.79 -1.68
C LEU A 211 -18.11 15.08 -0.49
N LEU A 212 -17.73 15.44 0.74
CA LEU A 212 -18.31 14.80 1.93
C LEU A 212 -19.81 15.07 2.06
N SER A 213 -20.29 16.26 1.68
CA SER A 213 -21.72 16.55 1.69
C SER A 213 -22.50 15.63 0.74
N ARG A 214 -21.97 15.38 -0.47
CA ARG A 214 -22.62 14.50 -1.44
C ARG A 214 -22.52 13.02 -1.02
N MET A 215 -21.45 12.61 -0.35
CA MET A 215 -21.36 11.26 0.24
C MET A 215 -22.43 11.05 1.32
N LYS A 216 -22.69 12.06 2.16
CA LYS A 216 -23.76 12.00 3.17
C LYS A 216 -25.18 11.98 2.59
N GLU A 217 -25.36 12.36 1.32
CA GLU A 217 -26.67 12.28 0.66
C GLU A 217 -27.02 10.84 0.28
N VAL A 218 -26.02 9.96 0.06
CA VAL A 218 -26.21 8.58 -0.41
C VAL A 218 -25.80 7.51 0.62
N GLY A 219 -25.09 7.88 1.68
CA GLY A 219 -24.61 6.94 2.69
C GLY A 219 -24.11 7.64 3.94
N LYS A 220 -23.45 6.88 4.83
CA LYS A 220 -22.83 7.39 6.05
C LYS A 220 -21.37 7.73 5.82
N VAL A 221 -20.84 8.71 6.54
CA VAL A 221 -19.44 9.13 6.45
C VAL A 221 -18.80 9.02 7.83
N PHE A 222 -17.61 8.42 7.93
CA PHE A 222 -16.90 8.33 9.20
C PHE A 222 -15.40 8.66 9.08
N LEU A 223 -14.84 9.14 10.19
CA LEU A 223 -13.41 9.37 10.36
C LEU A 223 -12.86 8.32 11.33
N ALA A 224 -11.77 7.65 10.96
CA ALA A 224 -11.02 6.75 11.83
C ALA A 224 -9.52 7.04 11.69
N THR A 225 -8.99 7.90 12.57
CA THR A 225 -7.61 8.40 12.51
C THR A 225 -6.76 7.92 13.69
N ASN A 226 -5.46 7.75 13.46
CA ASN A 226 -4.49 7.46 14.52
C ASN A 226 -4.15 8.69 15.37
N SER A 227 -4.38 9.89 14.86
CA SER A 227 -4.09 11.14 15.57
C SER A 227 -5.03 11.34 16.76
N ASP A 228 -4.59 12.10 17.77
CA ASP A 228 -5.41 12.46 18.93
C ASP A 228 -6.46 13.52 18.57
N TYR A 229 -7.47 13.69 19.43
CA TYR A 229 -8.57 14.64 19.19
C TYR A 229 -8.11 16.08 19.03
N LYS A 230 -7.17 16.57 19.84
CA LYS A 230 -6.78 17.99 19.84
C LYS A 230 -6.10 18.36 18.54
N TYR A 231 -5.24 17.49 18.04
CA TYR A 231 -4.59 17.67 16.75
C TYR A 231 -5.61 17.54 15.62
N THR A 232 -6.44 16.50 15.66
CA THR A 232 -7.52 16.27 14.67
C THR A 232 -8.42 17.49 14.54
N ASP A 233 -8.90 18.05 15.66
CA ASP A 233 -9.79 19.20 15.67
C ASP A 233 -9.15 20.46 15.05
N LYS A 234 -7.87 20.71 15.32
CA LYS A 234 -7.11 21.83 14.72
C LYS A 234 -6.94 21.68 13.21
N ILE A 235 -6.48 20.51 12.76
CA ILE A 235 -6.26 20.22 11.34
C ILE A 235 -7.58 20.25 10.58
N MET A 236 -8.60 19.55 11.08
CA MET A 236 -9.90 19.49 10.43
C MET A 236 -10.62 20.85 10.43
N THR A 237 -10.48 21.65 11.49
CA THR A 237 -10.99 23.03 11.47
C THR A 237 -10.35 23.84 10.35
N TYR A 238 -9.02 23.75 10.20
CA TYR A 238 -8.33 24.43 9.10
C TYR A 238 -8.76 23.94 7.72
N LEU A 239 -8.91 22.63 7.52
CA LEU A 239 -9.34 22.06 6.24
C LEU A 239 -10.76 22.50 5.81
N PHE A 240 -11.61 22.88 6.77
CA PHE A 240 -12.99 23.32 6.52
C PHE A 240 -13.18 24.84 6.64
N ASP A 241 -12.14 25.57 7.06
CA ASP A 241 -12.18 27.01 7.26
C ASP A 241 -12.23 27.77 5.92
N PHE A 242 -13.44 27.86 5.37
CA PHE A 242 -13.80 28.63 4.19
C PHE A 242 -14.98 29.53 4.55
N PRO A 243 -15.17 30.67 3.86
CA PRO A 243 -16.32 31.55 4.09
C PRO A 243 -17.66 30.95 3.59
N HIS A 244 -17.71 29.65 3.35
CA HIS A 244 -18.87 28.91 2.87
C HIS A 244 -18.86 27.46 3.36
N GLY A 245 -20.01 26.79 3.28
CA GLY A 245 -20.15 25.35 3.48
C GLY A 245 -19.77 24.54 2.22
N PRO A 246 -20.57 23.54 1.82
CA PRO A 246 -20.30 22.70 0.65
C PRO A 246 -20.07 23.43 -0.67
N LYS A 247 -20.75 24.56 -0.88
CA LYS A 247 -20.67 25.35 -2.12
C LYS A 247 -20.57 26.83 -1.77
N PRO A 248 -19.91 27.66 -2.61
CA PRO A 248 -19.96 29.11 -2.44
C PRO A 248 -21.40 29.62 -2.29
N GLY A 249 -21.65 30.45 -1.28
CA GLY A 249 -22.98 30.95 -0.93
C GLY A 249 -23.76 30.12 0.12
N SER A 250 -23.32 28.90 0.45
CA SER A 250 -23.89 28.14 1.58
C SER A 250 -23.23 28.52 2.91
N SER A 251 -23.98 28.45 4.02
CA SER A 251 -23.43 28.75 5.35
C SER A 251 -22.29 27.80 5.73
N HIS A 252 -21.23 28.35 6.32
CA HIS A 252 -20.14 27.56 6.90
C HIS A 252 -20.68 26.59 7.95
N ARG A 253 -20.12 25.38 8.00
CA ARG A 253 -20.50 24.32 8.95
C ARG A 253 -19.27 23.75 9.64
N PRO A 254 -19.32 23.44 10.94
CA PRO A 254 -18.23 22.74 11.62
C PRO A 254 -17.89 21.42 10.95
N TRP A 255 -16.61 21.05 10.92
CA TRP A 255 -16.14 19.84 10.24
C TRP A 255 -16.82 18.57 10.79
N GLN A 256 -17.14 18.54 12.09
CA GLN A 256 -17.80 17.40 12.73
C GLN A 256 -19.17 17.07 12.10
N SER A 257 -19.87 18.08 11.55
CA SER A 257 -21.20 17.88 10.94
C SER A 257 -21.17 17.03 9.66
N TYR A 258 -20.00 16.90 9.04
CA TYR A 258 -19.77 16.10 7.83
C TYR A 258 -19.52 14.61 8.13
N PHE A 259 -19.51 14.21 9.40
CA PHE A 259 -19.28 12.84 9.82
C PHE A 259 -20.43 12.33 10.70
N ASP A 260 -20.88 11.11 10.44
CA ASP A 260 -21.86 10.40 11.26
C ASP A 260 -21.19 9.69 12.45
N LEU A 261 -19.90 9.34 12.29
CA LEU A 261 -19.06 8.79 13.34
C LEU A 261 -17.64 9.37 13.26
N ILE A 262 -17.11 9.82 14.39
CA ILE A 262 -15.74 10.35 14.51
C ILE A 262 -15.00 9.50 15.54
N LEU A 263 -13.91 8.86 15.11
CA LEU A 263 -13.07 8.02 15.93
C LEU A 263 -11.60 8.45 15.78
N VAL A 264 -10.98 8.78 16.90
CA VAL A 264 -9.57 9.19 17.02
C VAL A 264 -8.77 8.14 17.78
N ASP A 265 -7.44 8.28 17.85
CA ASP A 265 -6.57 7.31 18.50
C ASP A 265 -6.83 5.84 18.07
N ALA A 266 -7.15 5.61 16.78
CA ALA A 266 -7.59 4.30 16.29
C ALA A 266 -6.54 3.19 16.49
N ARG A 267 -5.25 3.54 16.49
CA ARG A 267 -4.10 2.61 16.57
C ARG A 267 -4.09 1.55 15.47
N LYS A 268 -4.39 1.96 14.23
CA LYS A 268 -4.19 1.12 13.04
C LYS A 268 -2.72 0.69 12.95
N PRO A 269 -2.42 -0.59 12.66
CA PRO A 269 -3.34 -1.62 12.16
C PRO A 269 -4.08 -2.45 13.23
N LEU A 270 -3.78 -2.27 14.53
CA LEU A 270 -4.41 -3.06 15.61
C LEU A 270 -5.94 -2.91 15.61
N PHE A 271 -6.41 -1.72 15.22
CA PHE A 271 -7.82 -1.39 14.98
C PHE A 271 -8.60 -2.44 14.18
N PHE A 272 -8.00 -3.03 13.14
CA PHE A 272 -8.64 -4.00 12.24
C PHE A 272 -8.63 -5.44 12.78
N GLY A 273 -8.10 -5.65 13.99
CA GLY A 273 -8.15 -6.90 14.73
C GLY A 273 -8.87 -6.71 16.05
N GLU A 274 -8.21 -7.00 17.16
CA GLU A 274 -8.77 -6.83 18.51
C GLU A 274 -9.04 -5.37 18.91
N GLY A 275 -8.37 -4.41 18.26
CA GLY A 275 -8.50 -3.00 18.57
C GLY A 275 -8.06 -2.65 20.00
N THR A 276 -8.71 -1.64 20.56
CA THR A 276 -8.52 -1.23 21.95
C THR A 276 -9.86 -0.93 22.62
N VAL A 277 -9.86 -0.68 23.93
CA VAL A 277 -11.07 -0.28 24.65
C VAL A 277 -11.68 0.97 24.02
N LEU A 278 -12.98 0.94 23.71
CA LEU A 278 -13.71 2.10 23.22
C LEU A 278 -13.92 3.13 24.33
N ARG A 279 -13.49 4.37 24.08
CA ARG A 279 -13.59 5.50 25.00
C ARG A 279 -14.36 6.65 24.35
N GLN A 280 -14.88 7.55 25.17
CA GLN A 280 -15.49 8.80 24.72
C GLN A 280 -14.55 9.97 24.99
N VAL A 281 -14.38 10.85 24.02
CA VAL A 281 -13.66 12.12 24.17
C VAL A 281 -14.60 13.18 24.76
N ASP A 282 -14.13 13.91 25.76
CA ASP A 282 -14.72 15.19 26.15
C ASP A 282 -14.19 16.27 25.19
N THR A 283 -15.02 16.68 24.24
CA THR A 283 -14.66 17.63 23.18
C THR A 283 -14.33 19.03 23.70
N LYS A 284 -14.74 19.37 24.93
CA LYS A 284 -14.39 20.67 25.55
C LYS A 284 -12.96 20.69 26.07
N THR A 285 -12.51 19.59 26.67
CA THR A 285 -11.16 19.49 27.27
C THR A 285 -10.15 18.78 26.38
N GLY A 286 -10.63 18.03 25.38
CA GLY A 286 -9.86 17.14 24.53
C GLY A 286 -9.27 15.93 25.28
N LYS A 287 -9.81 15.60 26.46
CA LYS A 287 -9.38 14.45 27.27
C LYS A 287 -10.38 13.30 27.14
N LEU A 288 -9.93 12.08 27.43
CA LEU A 288 -10.81 10.91 27.48
C LEU A 288 -11.62 10.92 28.77
N LYS A 289 -12.93 10.67 28.67
CA LYS A 289 -13.77 10.36 29.83
C LYS A 289 -13.33 9.04 30.45
N ILE A 290 -13.49 8.91 31.77
CA ILE A 290 -13.13 7.70 32.51
C ILE A 290 -14.16 6.60 32.19
N GLY A 291 -13.68 5.38 31.96
CA GLY A 291 -14.51 4.21 31.69
C GLY A 291 -14.70 3.89 30.20
N THR A 292 -15.14 2.67 29.92
CA THR A 292 -15.50 2.18 28.59
C THR A 292 -16.85 2.76 28.18
N TYR A 293 -16.97 3.22 26.94
CA TYR A 293 -18.24 3.67 26.42
C TYR A 293 -19.12 2.48 26.02
N THR A 294 -20.33 2.38 26.57
CA THR A 294 -21.30 1.30 26.31
C THR A 294 -22.66 1.81 25.81
N GLY A 295 -22.72 3.08 25.39
CA GLY A 295 -23.95 3.71 24.88
C GLY A 295 -24.18 3.44 23.39
N PRO A 296 -25.35 3.83 22.86
CA PRO A 296 -25.64 3.80 21.42
C PRO A 296 -24.90 4.91 20.67
N LEU A 297 -24.84 4.84 19.33
CA LEU A 297 -24.35 5.96 18.52
C LEU A 297 -25.21 7.21 18.78
N GLN A 298 -24.59 8.31 19.20
CA GLN A 298 -25.26 9.61 19.34
C GLN A 298 -24.54 10.69 18.56
N HIS A 299 -25.32 11.58 17.97
CA HIS A 299 -24.78 12.71 17.22
C HIS A 299 -23.92 13.62 18.11
N GLY A 300 -22.76 14.02 17.60
CA GLY A 300 -21.81 14.89 18.31
C GLY A 300 -20.89 14.18 19.32
N ILE A 301 -21.00 12.86 19.49
CA ILE A 301 -20.02 12.09 20.24
C ILE A 301 -18.77 11.85 19.39
N VAL A 302 -17.60 12.00 20.03
CA VAL A 302 -16.31 11.60 19.46
C VAL A 302 -15.77 10.42 20.26
N TYR A 303 -15.39 9.36 19.54
CA TYR A 303 -14.85 8.12 20.09
C TYR A 303 -13.33 8.11 20.04
N SER A 304 -12.71 7.32 20.91
CA SER A 304 -11.26 7.07 20.92
C SER A 304 -10.98 5.59 21.12
N GLY A 305 -10.03 5.04 20.38
CA GLY A 305 -9.70 3.61 20.41
C GLY A 305 -10.73 2.76 19.68
N GLY A 306 -11.24 1.70 20.32
CA GLY A 306 -12.21 0.77 19.70
C GLY A 306 -11.57 -0.14 18.65
N SER A 307 -12.42 -0.75 17.82
CA SER A 307 -12.04 -1.65 16.71
C SER A 307 -12.87 -1.36 15.45
N SER A 308 -12.50 -1.97 14.32
CA SER A 308 -13.30 -1.93 13.09
C SER A 308 -14.70 -2.50 13.28
N ASP A 309 -14.84 -3.50 14.15
CA ASP A 309 -16.13 -4.12 14.47
C ASP A 309 -17.05 -3.10 15.16
N THR A 310 -16.48 -2.27 16.04
CA THR A 310 -17.21 -1.16 16.67
C THR A 310 -17.81 -0.20 15.63
N VAL A 311 -17.06 0.11 14.56
CA VAL A 311 -17.55 0.97 13.48
C VAL A 311 -18.66 0.27 12.69
N CYS A 312 -18.49 -1.02 12.39
CA CYS A 312 -19.51 -1.82 11.71
C CYS A 312 -20.82 -1.87 12.50
N ASP A 313 -20.74 -2.13 13.80
CA ASP A 313 -21.90 -2.21 14.70
C ASP A 313 -22.62 -0.87 14.83
N LEU A 314 -21.89 0.21 15.07
CA LEU A 314 -22.47 1.55 15.25
C LEU A 314 -23.10 2.08 13.95
N LEU A 315 -22.54 1.74 12.79
CA LEU A 315 -23.06 2.17 11.49
C LEU A 315 -24.05 1.18 10.87
N GLY A 316 -24.18 -0.04 11.42
CA GLY A 316 -25.01 -1.10 10.83
C GLY A 316 -24.52 -1.50 9.43
N ALA A 317 -23.21 -1.61 9.24
CA ALA A 317 -22.58 -1.88 7.95
C ALA A 317 -21.77 -3.18 7.99
N LYS A 318 -21.77 -3.93 6.88
CA LYS A 318 -20.88 -5.07 6.68
C LYS A 318 -19.63 -4.61 5.91
N GLY A 319 -18.60 -5.46 5.87
CA GLY A 319 -17.32 -5.09 5.26
C GLY A 319 -17.42 -4.60 3.81
N LYS A 320 -18.17 -5.29 2.95
CA LYS A 320 -18.34 -4.90 1.53
C LYS A 320 -19.14 -3.60 1.33
N ASP A 321 -19.91 -3.17 2.33
CA ASP A 321 -20.66 -1.90 2.30
C ASP A 321 -19.74 -0.68 2.55
N ILE A 322 -18.51 -0.90 3.04
CA ILE A 322 -17.58 0.15 3.47
C ILE A 322 -16.49 0.36 2.42
N LEU A 323 -16.36 1.60 1.93
CA LEU A 323 -15.19 2.07 1.20
C LEU A 323 -14.28 2.87 2.16
N TYR A 324 -13.16 2.28 2.56
CA TYR A 324 -12.17 2.93 3.41
C TYR A 324 -11.06 3.57 2.58
N ILE A 325 -10.84 4.86 2.82
CA ILE A 325 -9.95 5.75 2.09
C ILE A 325 -8.78 6.12 3.01
N GLY A 326 -7.56 5.73 2.63
CA GLY A 326 -6.34 5.96 3.40
C GLY A 326 -5.09 6.00 2.53
N ASP A 327 -3.94 6.40 3.07
CA ASP A 327 -2.65 6.45 2.37
C ASP A 327 -1.67 5.34 2.82
N HIS A 328 -1.91 4.75 4.00
CA HIS A 328 -1.03 3.72 4.53
C HIS A 328 -1.36 2.35 3.92
N ILE A 329 -0.57 1.94 2.92
CA ILE A 329 -0.76 0.67 2.21
C ILE A 329 -0.90 -0.56 3.13
N PHE A 330 -0.14 -0.61 4.23
CA PHE A 330 -0.21 -1.69 5.20
C PHE A 330 -1.30 -1.44 6.26
N GLY A 331 -1.21 -0.28 6.94
CA GLY A 331 -2.05 0.06 8.08
C GLY A 331 -3.53 0.19 7.75
N ASP A 332 -3.86 0.84 6.64
CA ASP A 332 -5.23 1.16 6.23
C ASP A 332 -5.78 0.16 5.22
N ILE A 333 -5.00 -0.17 4.20
CA ILE A 333 -5.50 -0.87 3.01
C ILE A 333 -5.38 -2.39 3.14
N LEU A 334 -4.15 -2.91 3.34
CA LEU A 334 -3.93 -4.35 3.43
C LEU A 334 -4.70 -4.98 4.59
N LYS A 335 -4.68 -4.33 5.76
CA LYS A 335 -5.28 -4.88 6.99
C LYS A 335 -6.80 -4.83 6.97
N SER A 336 -7.41 -3.73 6.52
CA SER A 336 -8.87 -3.66 6.34
C SER A 336 -9.36 -4.68 5.31
N LYS A 337 -8.64 -4.83 4.19
CA LYS A 337 -8.96 -5.82 3.15
C LYS A 337 -8.89 -7.25 3.66
N LYS A 338 -7.76 -7.64 4.28
CA LYS A 338 -7.50 -9.03 4.69
C LYS A 338 -8.27 -9.46 5.94
N ARG A 339 -8.51 -8.55 6.89
CA ARG A 339 -9.16 -8.90 8.16
C ARG A 339 -10.67 -8.75 8.10
N GLN A 340 -11.16 -7.73 7.39
CA GLN A 340 -12.57 -7.32 7.46
C GLN A 340 -13.27 -7.33 6.10
N GLY A 341 -12.56 -7.61 5.00
CA GLY A 341 -13.16 -7.63 3.66
C GLY A 341 -13.64 -6.25 3.18
N TRP A 342 -13.11 -5.16 3.74
CA TRP A 342 -13.51 -3.81 3.35
C TRP A 342 -13.14 -3.49 1.90
N ARG A 343 -13.93 -2.64 1.25
CA ARG A 343 -13.54 -2.02 -0.03
C ARG A 343 -12.52 -0.93 0.25
N THR A 344 -11.55 -0.77 -0.64
CA THR A 344 -10.36 0.04 -0.34
C THR A 344 -10.04 1.06 -1.43
N PHE A 345 -9.77 2.29 -1.01
CA PHE A 345 -9.26 3.36 -1.85
C PHE A 345 -7.91 3.84 -1.29
N LEU A 346 -6.84 3.67 -2.06
CA LEU A 346 -5.52 4.15 -1.66
C LEU A 346 -5.23 5.55 -2.23
N VAL A 347 -4.93 6.50 -1.36
CA VAL A 347 -4.39 7.81 -1.74
C VAL A 347 -2.87 7.71 -1.88
N ILE A 348 -2.34 8.14 -3.03
CA ILE A 348 -0.91 8.15 -3.32
C ILE A 348 -0.53 9.57 -3.79
N PRO A 349 -0.21 10.50 -2.88
CA PRO A 349 0.06 11.89 -3.24
C PRO A 349 1.16 12.04 -4.32
N GLU A 350 2.19 11.20 -4.27
CA GLU A 350 3.30 11.20 -5.24
C GLU A 350 2.86 10.87 -6.67
N LEU A 351 1.70 10.22 -6.83
CA LEU A 351 1.16 9.84 -8.13
C LEU A 351 0.93 11.07 -9.04
N ALA A 352 0.67 12.25 -8.47
CA ALA A 352 0.53 13.48 -9.25
C ALA A 352 1.80 13.80 -10.04
N GLN A 353 2.97 13.69 -9.41
CA GLN A 353 4.27 13.92 -10.04
C GLN A 353 4.72 12.72 -10.87
N GLU A 354 4.52 11.49 -10.37
CA GLU A 354 4.85 10.26 -11.11
C GLU A 354 4.15 10.20 -12.47
N LEU A 355 2.88 10.59 -12.56
CA LEU A 355 2.14 10.62 -13.83
C LEU A 355 2.70 11.64 -14.82
N HIS A 356 3.22 12.78 -14.33
CA HIS A 356 3.86 13.77 -15.18
C HIS A 356 5.15 13.21 -15.77
N VAL A 357 6.04 12.65 -14.94
CA VAL A 357 7.30 12.04 -15.39
C VAL A 357 7.04 10.84 -16.31
N TRP A 358 6.07 9.98 -15.98
CA TRP A 358 5.67 8.84 -16.80
C TRP A 358 5.25 9.24 -18.21
N THR A 359 4.52 10.35 -18.33
CA THR A 359 4.06 10.87 -19.63
C THR A 359 5.19 11.56 -20.39
N ASP A 360 5.98 12.41 -19.72
CA ASP A 360 7.07 13.16 -20.35
C ASP A 360 8.23 12.26 -20.80
N LYS A 361 8.46 11.15 -20.10
CA LYS A 361 9.57 10.20 -20.35
C LYS A 361 9.10 8.87 -20.94
N SER A 362 7.92 8.83 -21.57
CA SER A 362 7.36 7.60 -22.14
C SER A 362 8.29 6.93 -23.16
N SER A 363 9.07 7.72 -23.91
CA SER A 363 10.03 7.23 -24.90
C SER A 363 11.10 6.31 -24.32
N LEU A 364 11.58 6.57 -23.09
CA LEU A 364 12.54 5.68 -22.41
C LEU A 364 11.88 4.35 -22.03
N PHE A 365 10.60 4.38 -21.64
CA PHE A 365 9.86 3.18 -21.30
C PHE A 365 9.54 2.33 -22.55
N GLU A 366 9.14 2.97 -23.65
CA GLU A 366 8.92 2.32 -24.94
C GLU A 366 10.23 1.71 -25.50
N GLU A 367 11.35 2.41 -25.36
CA GLU A 367 12.68 1.88 -25.70
C GLU A 367 13.00 0.63 -24.86
N LEU A 368 12.78 0.69 -23.55
CA LEU A 368 13.01 -0.44 -22.65
C LEU A 368 12.14 -1.66 -23.00
N GLN A 369 10.86 -1.43 -23.27
CA GLN A 369 9.93 -2.49 -23.70
C GLN A 369 10.37 -3.11 -25.03
N SER A 370 10.81 -2.29 -25.99
CA SER A 370 11.30 -2.76 -27.28
C SER A 370 12.56 -3.62 -27.13
N LEU A 371 13.48 -3.22 -26.25
CA LEU A 371 14.69 -3.99 -25.95
C LEU A 371 14.38 -5.33 -25.28
N ASP A 372 13.41 -5.37 -24.35
CA ASP A 372 12.98 -6.61 -23.69
C ASP A 372 12.32 -7.58 -24.70
N ILE A 373 11.50 -7.08 -25.63
CA ILE A 373 10.90 -7.90 -26.70
C ILE A 373 11.99 -8.44 -27.64
N PHE A 374 12.90 -7.57 -28.09
CA PHE A 374 13.99 -7.96 -28.98
C PHE A 374 14.89 -9.02 -28.34
N LEU A 375 15.15 -8.90 -27.04
CA LEU A 375 15.89 -9.91 -26.28
C LEU A 375 15.16 -11.27 -26.27
N ALA A 376 13.84 -11.27 -26.12
CA ALA A 376 13.05 -12.50 -26.17
C ALA A 376 13.03 -13.15 -27.56
N GLU A 377 12.99 -12.36 -28.63
CA GLU A 377 12.99 -12.85 -30.02
C GLU A 377 14.28 -13.62 -30.37
N LEU A 378 15.43 -13.21 -29.82
CA LEU A 378 16.70 -13.92 -30.02
C LEU A 378 16.68 -15.37 -29.51
N TYR A 379 15.81 -15.70 -28.55
CA TYR A 379 15.67 -17.04 -27.99
C TYR A 379 14.48 -17.82 -28.55
N LYS A 380 13.60 -17.20 -29.34
CA LYS A 380 12.30 -17.75 -29.74
C LYS A 380 12.37 -19.09 -30.50
N HIS A 381 13.42 -19.29 -31.29
CA HIS A 381 13.62 -20.50 -32.10
C HIS A 381 14.68 -21.45 -31.55
N LEU A 382 15.19 -21.18 -30.33
CA LEU A 382 16.15 -22.05 -29.67
C LEU A 382 15.39 -23.06 -28.82
N ASP A 383 15.52 -24.34 -29.14
CA ASP A 383 14.96 -25.44 -28.35
C ASP A 383 16.02 -26.06 -27.42
N SER A 384 15.63 -27.10 -26.68
CA SER A 384 16.53 -27.80 -25.75
C SER A 384 17.73 -28.48 -26.42
N SER A 385 17.75 -28.59 -27.75
CA SER A 385 18.85 -29.18 -28.53
C SER A 385 19.85 -28.13 -29.03
N SER A 386 19.51 -26.84 -28.92
CA SER A 386 20.38 -25.76 -29.40
C SER A 386 21.59 -25.54 -28.48
N ASN A 387 22.78 -25.49 -29.09
CA ASN A 387 24.03 -25.07 -28.45
C ASN A 387 24.38 -23.61 -28.74
N GLU A 388 23.55 -22.89 -29.51
CA GLU A 388 23.77 -21.48 -29.82
C GLU A 388 23.50 -20.60 -28.60
N ARG A 389 24.44 -19.70 -28.32
CA ARG A 389 24.31 -18.70 -27.25
C ARG A 389 24.41 -17.31 -27.89
N PRO A 390 23.28 -16.65 -28.19
CA PRO A 390 23.28 -15.29 -28.70
C PRO A 390 24.09 -14.37 -27.79
N ASP A 391 24.94 -13.51 -28.35
CA ASP A 391 25.63 -12.47 -27.57
C ASP A 391 24.64 -11.34 -27.23
N ILE A 392 24.16 -11.35 -26.00
CA ILE A 392 23.21 -10.37 -25.47
C ILE A 392 23.88 -9.24 -24.69
N SER A 393 25.22 -9.19 -24.65
CA SER A 393 25.96 -8.29 -23.76
C SER A 393 25.72 -6.81 -24.05
N SER A 394 25.60 -6.44 -25.32
CA SER A 394 25.30 -5.08 -25.78
C SER A 394 23.88 -4.65 -25.39
N ILE A 395 22.89 -5.52 -25.63
CA ILE A 395 21.48 -5.31 -25.31
C ILE A 395 21.30 -5.18 -23.81
N GLN A 396 21.87 -6.10 -23.01
CA GLN A 396 21.83 -6.01 -21.55
C GLN A 396 22.46 -4.74 -21.00
N ARG A 397 23.55 -4.24 -21.63
CA ARG A 397 24.16 -2.95 -21.24
C ARG A 397 23.23 -1.79 -21.58
N ARG A 398 22.55 -1.83 -22.73
CA ARG A 398 21.57 -0.81 -23.13
C ARG A 398 20.37 -0.80 -22.19
N ILE A 399 19.79 -1.97 -21.87
CA ILE A 399 18.70 -2.13 -20.89
C ILE A 399 19.08 -1.50 -19.56
N LYS A 400 20.29 -1.78 -19.04
CA LYS A 400 20.78 -1.19 -17.78
C LYS A 400 20.91 0.34 -17.86
N LYS A 401 21.40 0.86 -18.98
CA LYS A 401 21.55 2.31 -19.19
C LYS A 401 20.18 2.99 -19.25
N VAL A 402 19.26 2.49 -20.07
CA VAL A 402 17.90 3.05 -20.20
C VAL A 402 17.15 2.96 -18.87
N THR A 403 17.27 1.84 -18.16
CA THR A 403 16.71 1.68 -16.80
C THR A 403 17.23 2.76 -15.85
N HIS A 404 18.55 2.99 -15.83
CA HIS A 404 19.14 4.02 -14.98
C HIS A 404 18.67 5.43 -15.37
N ASP A 405 18.75 5.78 -16.66
CA ASP A 405 18.32 7.08 -17.17
C ASP A 405 16.84 7.36 -16.84
N MET A 406 15.98 6.33 -16.95
CA MET A 406 14.56 6.41 -16.60
C MET A 406 14.36 6.58 -15.09
N ASP A 407 15.03 5.79 -14.26
CA ASP A 407 14.89 5.84 -12.80
C ASP A 407 15.33 7.22 -12.27
N MET A 408 16.42 7.79 -12.77
CA MET A 408 16.93 9.11 -12.34
C MET A 408 15.97 10.27 -12.66
N CYS A 409 15.00 10.09 -13.57
CA CYS A 409 13.97 11.11 -13.83
C CYS A 409 13.00 11.29 -12.65
N TYR A 410 12.91 10.32 -11.73
CA TYR A 410 12.03 10.37 -10.56
C TYR A 410 12.77 10.81 -9.28
N GLY A 411 14.09 10.61 -9.23
CA GLY A 411 14.93 10.82 -8.04
C GLY A 411 16.00 9.75 -7.93
N MET A 412 16.91 9.88 -6.96
CA MET A 412 18.06 8.96 -6.82
C MET A 412 17.63 7.52 -6.50
N MET A 413 16.50 7.33 -5.82
CA MET A 413 15.91 6.02 -5.54
C MET A 413 14.85 5.59 -6.56
N GLY A 414 14.65 6.36 -7.64
CA GLY A 414 13.74 6.05 -8.75
C GLY A 414 12.25 6.08 -8.39
N SER A 415 11.41 5.67 -9.33
CA SER A 415 9.93 5.66 -9.18
C SER A 415 9.46 4.80 -8.00
N LEU A 416 8.42 5.24 -7.30
CA LEU A 416 7.71 4.47 -6.28
C LEU A 416 7.25 3.10 -6.80
N PHE A 417 6.92 3.01 -8.09
CA PHE A 417 6.26 1.84 -8.66
C PHE A 417 7.21 0.84 -9.32
N ARG A 418 8.41 1.26 -9.72
CA ARG A 418 9.31 0.41 -10.51
C ARG A 418 10.79 0.82 -10.47
N SER A 419 11.63 -0.09 -10.95
CA SER A 419 12.96 0.20 -11.47
C SER A 419 13.06 -0.45 -12.85
N GLY A 420 13.12 0.36 -13.91
CA GLY A 420 13.01 -0.15 -15.27
C GLY A 420 11.69 -0.90 -15.51
N SER A 421 11.78 -2.12 -16.04
CA SER A 421 10.62 -3.00 -16.29
C SER A 421 10.17 -3.79 -15.05
N ARG A 422 10.88 -3.68 -13.92
CA ARG A 422 10.58 -4.45 -12.70
C ARG A 422 9.77 -3.63 -11.70
N GLN A 423 8.60 -4.15 -11.33
CA GLN A 423 7.73 -3.52 -10.33
C GLN A 423 8.30 -3.63 -8.91
N THR A 424 8.03 -2.61 -8.08
CA THR A 424 8.40 -2.62 -6.65
C THR A 424 7.44 -3.47 -5.81
N LEU A 425 7.86 -3.78 -4.59
CA LEU A 425 6.98 -4.34 -3.56
C LEU A 425 5.74 -3.47 -3.36
N PHE A 426 5.92 -2.16 -3.29
CA PHE A 426 4.82 -1.20 -3.13
C PHE A 426 3.80 -1.32 -4.27
N ALA A 427 4.23 -1.29 -5.53
CA ALA A 427 3.34 -1.45 -6.69
C ALA A 427 2.53 -2.75 -6.63
N SER A 428 3.17 -3.86 -6.28
CA SER A 428 2.48 -5.15 -6.14
C SER A 428 1.43 -5.13 -5.02
N GLN A 429 1.73 -4.48 -3.89
CA GLN A 429 0.77 -4.32 -2.80
C GLN A 429 -0.41 -3.43 -3.19
N VAL A 430 -0.18 -2.34 -3.93
CA VAL A 430 -1.25 -1.49 -4.48
C VAL A 430 -2.18 -2.32 -5.35
N MET A 431 -1.64 -3.03 -6.36
CA MET A 431 -2.42 -3.86 -7.27
C MET A 431 -3.21 -4.94 -6.52
N ARG A 432 -2.62 -5.55 -5.49
CA ARG A 432 -3.23 -6.67 -4.76
C ARG A 432 -4.29 -6.24 -3.74
N TYR A 433 -4.13 -5.10 -3.07
CA TYR A 433 -4.93 -4.76 -1.88
C TYR A 433 -5.78 -3.50 -2.01
N ALA A 434 -5.41 -2.53 -2.85
CA ALA A 434 -6.21 -1.33 -3.12
C ALA A 434 -7.18 -1.62 -4.27
N ASP A 435 -8.50 -1.57 -4.03
CA ASP A 435 -9.49 -1.77 -5.12
C ASP A 435 -9.42 -0.60 -6.10
N LEU A 436 -9.39 0.59 -5.53
CA LEU A 436 -9.22 1.86 -6.21
C LEU A 436 -7.96 2.56 -5.70
N TYR A 437 -7.34 3.37 -6.54
CA TYR A 437 -6.28 4.29 -6.10
C TYR A 437 -6.25 5.56 -6.93
N ALA A 438 -5.75 6.64 -6.34
CA ALA A 438 -5.60 7.92 -7.04
C ALA A 438 -4.56 8.82 -6.35
N ALA A 439 -4.20 9.91 -7.01
CA ALA A 439 -3.37 10.95 -6.41
C ALA A 439 -4.08 11.65 -5.24
N SER A 440 -5.42 11.73 -5.28
CA SER A 440 -6.25 12.28 -4.21
C SER A 440 -7.63 11.64 -4.22
N PHE A 441 -8.21 11.47 -3.03
CA PHE A 441 -9.61 11.04 -2.86
C PHE A 441 -10.60 12.02 -3.51
N ILE A 442 -10.22 13.29 -3.70
CA ILE A 442 -11.08 14.30 -4.32
C ILE A 442 -11.49 13.92 -5.75
N ASN A 443 -10.73 13.03 -6.40
CA ASN A 443 -11.05 12.54 -7.74
C ASN A 443 -12.40 11.82 -7.80
N LEU A 444 -12.90 11.29 -6.68
CA LEU A 444 -14.25 10.69 -6.59
C LEU A 444 -15.36 11.69 -6.91
N LEU A 445 -15.14 13.00 -6.70
CA LEU A 445 -16.12 14.05 -6.99
C LEU A 445 -16.54 14.08 -8.47
N TYR A 446 -15.69 13.59 -9.36
CA TYR A 446 -15.89 13.58 -10.82
C TYR A 446 -16.62 12.33 -11.33
N TYR A 447 -17.07 11.45 -10.44
CA TYR A 447 -17.83 10.24 -10.78
C TYR A 447 -19.20 10.30 -10.11
N PRO A 448 -20.27 9.81 -10.75
CA PRO A 448 -21.56 9.63 -10.08
C PRO A 448 -21.48 8.52 -9.03
N PHE A 449 -22.33 8.55 -8.00
CA PHE A 449 -22.36 7.49 -6.99
C PHE A 449 -22.97 6.16 -7.47
N SER A 450 -23.58 6.14 -8.66
CA SER A 450 -23.96 4.92 -9.37
C SER A 450 -22.87 4.41 -10.33
N TYR A 451 -21.64 4.93 -10.25
CA TYR A 451 -20.59 4.53 -11.17
C TYR A 451 -20.08 3.11 -10.85
N LEU A 452 -20.04 2.27 -11.88
CA LEU A 452 -19.35 0.98 -11.84
C LEU A 452 -17.89 1.17 -12.29
N PHE A 453 -16.97 1.18 -11.33
CA PHE A 453 -15.54 1.06 -11.64
C PHE A 453 -15.26 -0.34 -12.16
N ARG A 454 -14.66 -0.46 -13.35
CA ARG A 454 -14.41 -1.75 -14.01
C ARG A 454 -12.92 -2.04 -14.15
N ALA A 455 -12.52 -3.25 -13.79
CA ALA A 455 -11.21 -3.83 -14.12
C ALA A 455 -11.41 -4.97 -15.13
N ALA A 456 -10.42 -5.22 -15.98
CA ALA A 456 -10.43 -6.41 -16.84
C ALA A 456 -10.31 -7.68 -15.99
N HIS A 457 -10.99 -8.76 -16.40
CA HIS A 457 -10.84 -10.06 -15.77
C HIS A 457 -9.41 -10.58 -15.96
N VAL A 458 -8.83 -11.12 -14.89
CA VAL A 458 -7.47 -11.66 -14.92
C VAL A 458 -7.52 -13.08 -15.46
N LEU A 459 -6.83 -13.30 -16.58
CA LEU A 459 -6.65 -14.62 -17.17
C LEU A 459 -5.28 -15.20 -16.76
N MET A 460 -5.27 -16.48 -16.43
CA MET A 460 -4.06 -17.27 -16.31
C MET A 460 -3.37 -17.38 -17.68
N PRO A 461 -2.04 -17.61 -17.75
CA PRO A 461 -1.33 -17.63 -19.03
C PRO A 461 -1.91 -18.64 -20.04
N HIS A 462 -2.31 -19.83 -19.59
CA HIS A 462 -2.88 -20.87 -20.46
C HIS A 462 -4.28 -20.54 -20.99
N GLU A 463 -5.00 -19.60 -20.36
CA GLU A 463 -6.32 -19.14 -20.81
C GLU A 463 -6.21 -18.08 -21.91
N SER A 464 -5.00 -17.54 -22.16
CA SER A 464 -4.76 -16.51 -23.17
C SER A 464 -3.81 -16.93 -24.30
N THR A 465 -2.98 -17.95 -24.10
CA THR A 465 -1.98 -18.40 -25.09
C THR A 465 -2.38 -19.65 -25.89
N VAL A 466 -3.42 -20.36 -25.46
CA VAL A 466 -3.93 -21.55 -26.17
C VAL A 466 -5.12 -21.12 -27.03
N GLU A 467 -5.05 -21.38 -28.33
CA GLU A 467 -6.17 -21.10 -29.24
C GLU A 467 -7.40 -21.93 -28.84
N HIS A 468 -8.59 -21.34 -28.92
CA HIS A 468 -9.88 -22.04 -28.74
C HIS A 468 -10.21 -22.93 -29.94
N THR A 469 -9.25 -23.69 -30.45
CA THR A 469 -9.53 -24.75 -31.41
C THR A 469 -10.18 -25.90 -30.65
N HIS A 470 -11.36 -26.33 -31.09
CA HIS A 470 -11.99 -27.55 -30.59
C HIS A 470 -11.00 -28.70 -30.81
N VAL A 471 -10.35 -29.14 -29.75
CA VAL A 471 -9.60 -30.40 -29.78
C VAL A 471 -10.66 -31.49 -29.85
N ASP A 472 -10.88 -32.04 -31.05
CA ASP A 472 -11.65 -33.26 -31.19
C ASP A 472 -11.01 -34.31 -30.28
N ILE A 473 -11.72 -34.69 -29.22
CA ILE A 473 -11.26 -35.61 -28.16
C ILE A 473 -10.91 -37.00 -28.73
N ASN A 474 -11.22 -37.24 -30.01
CA ASN A 474 -10.89 -38.46 -30.73
C ASN A 474 -9.46 -38.48 -31.31
N GLU A 475 -8.74 -37.37 -31.38
CA GLU A 475 -7.36 -37.37 -31.85
C GLU A 475 -6.39 -36.88 -30.75
N MET A 476 -5.76 -37.89 -30.13
CA MET A 476 -4.58 -37.82 -29.27
C MET A 476 -4.86 -37.45 -27.79
N GLU A 477 -5.13 -38.49 -26.99
CA GLU A 477 -5.12 -38.41 -25.52
C GLU A 477 -3.82 -37.74 -25.04
N SER A 478 -3.93 -36.66 -24.25
CA SER A 478 -2.78 -36.13 -23.53
C SER A 478 -2.35 -37.15 -22.47
N PRO A 479 -1.14 -37.72 -22.52
CA PRO A 479 -0.71 -38.77 -21.59
C PRO A 479 -0.59 -38.29 -20.13
N LEU A 480 -0.73 -36.98 -19.89
CA LEU A 480 -0.69 -36.34 -18.57
C LEU A 480 -2.09 -36.02 -18.02
N ALA A 481 -3.15 -36.18 -18.83
CA ALA A 481 -4.52 -35.99 -18.38
C ALA A 481 -4.97 -37.20 -17.56
N THR A 482 -4.98 -37.07 -16.23
CA THR A 482 -5.40 -38.15 -15.31
C THR A 482 -6.92 -38.32 -15.22
N ARG A 483 -7.70 -37.47 -15.90
CA ARG A 483 -9.16 -37.50 -15.95
C ARG A 483 -9.67 -37.14 -17.34
N ASN A 484 -10.23 -38.11 -18.04
CA ASN A 484 -10.93 -37.90 -19.30
C ASN A 484 -12.33 -37.31 -19.01
N ARG A 485 -12.63 -36.13 -19.55
CA ARG A 485 -14.00 -35.63 -19.67
C ARG A 485 -14.50 -36.01 -21.06
N THR A 486 -15.36 -37.01 -21.15
CA THR A 486 -16.19 -37.21 -22.35
C THR A 486 -17.14 -36.02 -22.46
N SER A 487 -17.12 -35.31 -23.58
CA SER A 487 -18.15 -34.33 -23.91
C SER A 487 -19.50 -35.06 -23.98
N VAL A 488 -20.31 -34.95 -22.94
CA VAL A 488 -21.68 -35.46 -22.97
C VAL A 488 -22.52 -34.33 -23.55
N ASP A 489 -22.92 -34.49 -24.80
CA ASP A 489 -23.97 -33.67 -25.38
C ASP A 489 -25.22 -33.80 -24.50
N PHE A 490 -25.87 -32.69 -24.16
CA PHE A 490 -27.06 -32.63 -23.28
C PHE A 490 -28.33 -33.20 -23.94
N LYS A 491 -28.20 -34.21 -24.81
CA LYS A 491 -29.31 -34.95 -25.40
C LYS A 491 -29.05 -36.44 -25.27
N ASP A 492 -29.95 -37.07 -24.52
CA ASP A 492 -30.10 -38.52 -24.31
C ASP A 492 -28.92 -39.25 -23.67
N THR A 493 -29.01 -39.44 -22.35
CA THR A 493 -28.36 -40.59 -21.72
C THR A 493 -29.19 -41.17 -20.57
N ASP A 494 -30.22 -41.92 -20.93
CA ASP A 494 -30.81 -42.98 -20.10
C ASP A 494 -29.84 -44.18 -20.11
N TYR A 495 -28.77 -44.13 -19.29
CA TYR A 495 -27.79 -45.23 -19.21
C TYR A 495 -27.84 -45.93 -17.85
N LYS A 496 -28.39 -47.14 -17.87
CA LYS A 496 -28.22 -48.18 -16.85
C LYS A 496 -26.73 -48.37 -16.54
N ARG A 497 -26.27 -47.90 -15.37
CA ARG A 497 -24.92 -48.23 -14.86
C ARG A 497 -24.99 -49.36 -13.84
N HIS A 498 -24.13 -50.35 -14.04
CA HIS A 498 -24.04 -51.59 -13.28
C HIS A 498 -23.86 -51.35 -11.78
N GLN A 499 -24.73 -51.98 -10.98
CA GLN A 499 -24.59 -52.10 -9.54
C GLN A 499 -23.41 -53.02 -9.22
N LEU A 500 -22.34 -52.47 -8.65
CA LEU A 500 -21.40 -53.25 -7.86
C LEU A 500 -22.04 -53.48 -6.48
N THR A 501 -22.42 -54.73 -6.21
CA THR A 501 -22.98 -55.17 -4.92
C THR A 501 -21.92 -55.09 -3.83
N ARG A 502 -21.93 -54.00 -3.05
CA ARG A 502 -21.38 -54.01 -1.68
C ARG A 502 -22.52 -54.27 -0.70
N SER A 503 -22.24 -55.10 0.29
CA SER A 503 -23.12 -55.44 1.41
C SER A 503 -23.76 -54.19 2.02
N ILE A 504 -25.08 -54.21 2.07
CA ILE A 504 -25.96 -53.10 2.43
C ILE A 504 -25.74 -52.75 3.91
N SER A 505 -25.17 -51.57 4.18
CA SER A 505 -25.42 -50.87 5.44
C SER A 505 -26.82 -50.25 5.39
N GLU A 506 -27.65 -50.43 6.43
CA GLU A 506 -29.02 -49.90 6.52
C GLU A 506 -29.11 -48.36 6.54
N ILE A 507 -27.97 -47.67 6.60
CA ILE A 507 -27.90 -46.22 6.47
C ILE A 507 -27.89 -45.89 4.98
N LYS A 508 -29.05 -45.52 4.42
CA LYS A 508 -29.14 -44.91 3.09
C LYS A 508 -28.56 -43.49 3.18
N PRO A 509 -27.42 -43.18 2.53
CA PRO A 509 -26.97 -41.80 2.42
C PRO A 509 -28.05 -40.99 1.68
N PRO A 510 -28.43 -39.79 2.16
CA PRO A 510 -29.51 -39.00 1.56
C PRO A 510 -29.23 -38.65 0.09
N ASN A 511 -27.95 -38.46 -0.28
CA ASN A 511 -27.50 -38.30 -1.66
C ASN A 511 -26.32 -39.23 -1.93
N LEU A 512 -26.47 -40.16 -2.89
CA LEU A 512 -25.37 -41.03 -3.35
C LEU A 512 -24.38 -40.30 -4.26
N PHE A 513 -24.84 -39.22 -4.92
CA PHE A 513 -24.08 -38.39 -5.85
C PHE A 513 -24.54 -36.94 -5.74
N PRO A 514 -23.67 -35.96 -6.02
CA PRO A 514 -24.09 -34.57 -6.11
C PRO A 514 -25.06 -34.39 -7.29
N LEU A 515 -26.14 -33.63 -7.06
CA LEU A 515 -27.00 -33.16 -8.14
C LEU A 515 -26.27 -32.05 -8.89
N ALA A 516 -26.38 -32.05 -10.22
CA ALA A 516 -25.93 -30.91 -11.01
C ALA A 516 -26.78 -29.69 -10.60
N PRO A 517 -26.17 -28.53 -10.33
CA PRO A 517 -26.94 -27.31 -10.09
C PRO A 517 -27.86 -27.03 -11.28
N GLN A 518 -29.14 -26.82 -11.00
CA GLN A 518 -30.14 -26.47 -12.02
C GLN A 518 -30.29 -24.95 -12.16
N GLU A 519 -29.73 -24.19 -11.22
CA GLU A 519 -29.75 -22.74 -11.14
C GLU A 519 -28.33 -22.19 -11.17
N ILE A 520 -28.21 -20.87 -11.41
CA ILE A 520 -26.92 -20.19 -11.43
C ILE A 520 -26.35 -20.20 -10.00
N THR A 521 -25.18 -20.81 -9.82
CA THR A 521 -24.52 -20.90 -8.51
C THR A 521 -23.35 -19.93 -8.35
N HIS A 522 -23.09 -19.10 -9.36
CA HIS A 522 -21.98 -18.16 -9.33
C HIS A 522 -22.42 -16.89 -8.62
N CYS A 523 -21.71 -16.51 -7.56
CA CYS A 523 -21.86 -15.21 -6.93
C CYS A 523 -20.73 -14.29 -7.40
N HIS A 524 -21.07 -13.29 -8.21
CA HIS A 524 -20.20 -12.17 -8.55
C HIS A 524 -20.35 -11.06 -7.51
N ASP A 525 -19.30 -10.28 -7.29
CA ASP A 525 -19.37 -9.07 -6.44
C ASP A 525 -20.39 -8.03 -6.97
N GLU A 526 -20.87 -8.22 -8.21
CA GLU A 526 -21.85 -7.40 -8.92
C GLU A 526 -23.28 -7.94 -8.80
N ASP A 527 -23.49 -9.16 -8.29
CA ASP A 527 -24.85 -9.73 -8.18
C ASP A 527 -25.61 -9.07 -7.03
N ASP A 528 -26.85 -8.69 -7.28
CA ASP A 528 -27.75 -8.13 -6.28
C ASP A 528 -28.31 -9.26 -5.42
N ASP A 529 -28.16 -9.17 -4.10
CA ASP A 529 -28.76 -10.11 -3.14
C ASP A 529 -30.30 -9.94 -3.06
N GLU A 530 -30.97 -9.40 -4.10
CA GLU A 530 -32.40 -9.08 -4.12
C GLU A 530 -33.30 -10.28 -4.50
N GLU A 531 -32.76 -11.47 -4.76
CA GLU A 531 -33.58 -12.66 -5.09
C GLU A 531 -34.32 -13.30 -3.89
N GLU A 532 -34.28 -12.73 -2.68
CA GLU A 532 -35.00 -13.30 -1.50
C GLU A 532 -36.33 -12.59 -1.12
N GLU A 533 -36.83 -11.58 -1.86
CA GLU A 533 -38.09 -10.87 -1.49
C GLU A 533 -39.33 -11.16 -2.38
N GLU A 534 -39.28 -12.03 -3.39
CA GLU A 534 -40.43 -12.33 -4.26
C GLU A 534 -41.01 -13.76 -4.12
N GLU A 535 -41.24 -14.28 -2.91
CA GLU A 535 -42.16 -15.44 -2.74
C GLU A 535 -42.92 -15.41 -1.38
N GLU A 536 -43.76 -14.40 -1.15
CA GLU A 536 -44.94 -14.55 -0.27
C GLU A 536 -46.14 -13.74 -0.83
N GLU A 537 -46.91 -14.34 -1.74
CA GLU A 537 -48.36 -14.06 -1.94
C GLU A 537 -49.18 -15.35 -2.04
#